data_AF-A0A100HLT5-F1
#
_entry.id   AF-A0A100HLT5-F1
#
_cell.length_a   1.000
_cell.length_b   1.000
_cell.length_c   1.000
_cell.angle_alpha   90.00
_cell.angle_beta   90.00
_cell.angle_gamma   90.00
#
_symmetry.space_group_name_H-M   'P 1'
#
loop_
_entity.id
_entity.type
_entity.pdbx_description
1 polymer ?
#
loop_
_entity_poly.entity_id
_entity_poly.type
_entity_poly.pdbx_seq_one_letter_code
_entity_poly.pdbx_strand_id
1 'polypeptide(L)'
;MIAELKLISLADHLSFESFVPEHPADFGVELRLYIGPVGGDAADSFSLTVCSPDWLRRECASQGFVWRWDLLIVEEFNRVEIVQVLQRMVSRCVGELTTLQNGA
;
A
#
# COMPACT_ATOMS: atom_id res chain seq x y z
N MET A 1 -15.09 -9.13 10.41
CA MET A 1 -15.02 -9.56 8.99
C MET A 1 -13.56 -9.69 8.58
N ILE A 2 -13.27 -10.56 7.63
CA ILE A 2 -11.95 -10.65 7.00
C ILE A 2 -11.90 -9.65 5.84
N ALA A 3 -10.79 -8.94 5.69
CA ALA A 3 -10.57 -8.00 4.59
C ALA A 3 -9.80 -8.64 3.42
N GLU A 4 -10.02 -8.12 2.21
CA GLU A 4 -9.26 -8.45 1.00
C GLU A 4 -8.81 -7.19 0.27
N LEU A 5 -7.70 -7.31 -0.45
CA LEU A 5 -7.19 -6.28 -1.34
C LEU A 5 -7.91 -6.41 -2.69
N LYS A 6 -8.74 -5.43 -3.03
CA LYS A 6 -9.55 -5.43 -4.26
C LYS A 6 -8.82 -4.81 -5.44
N LEU A 7 -8.07 -3.74 -5.21
CA LEU A 7 -7.35 -3.01 -6.25
C LEU A 7 -6.10 -2.32 -5.69
N ILE A 8 -5.08 -2.20 -6.55
CA ILE A 8 -3.92 -1.34 -6.34
C ILE A 8 -3.84 -0.38 -7.52
N SER A 9 -3.71 0.92 -7.24
CA SER A 9 -3.33 1.91 -8.25
C SER A 9 -2.12 2.71 -7.77
N LEU A 10 -1.46 3.41 -8.69
CA LEU A 10 -0.56 4.48 -8.29
C LEU A 10 -1.36 5.70 -7.82
N ALA A 11 -0.75 6.54 -6.99
CA ALA A 11 -1.38 7.77 -6.50
C ALA A 11 -1.71 8.77 -7.61
N ASP A 12 -0.96 8.75 -8.71
CA ASP A 12 -1.14 9.60 -9.90
C ASP A 12 -2.11 9.01 -10.96
N HIS A 13 -2.88 7.99 -10.59
CA HIS A 13 -3.84 7.28 -11.45
C HIS A 13 -3.24 6.42 -12.57
N LEU A 14 -1.92 6.17 -12.57
CA LEU A 14 -1.33 5.14 -13.41
C LEU A 14 -1.58 3.73 -12.83
N SER A 15 -1.55 2.73 -13.71
CA SER A 15 -1.68 1.33 -13.29
C SER A 15 -0.38 0.86 -12.65
N PHE A 16 -0.48 0.31 -11.44
CA PHE A 16 0.65 -0.34 -10.76
C PHE A 16 1.23 -1.51 -11.60
N GLU A 17 0.41 -2.15 -12.43
CA GLU A 17 0.86 -3.21 -13.34
C GLU A 17 1.80 -2.71 -14.44
N SER A 18 1.69 -1.44 -14.82
CA SER A 18 2.58 -0.81 -15.81
C SER A 18 3.78 -0.11 -15.20
N PHE A 19 3.81 0.07 -13.87
CA PHE A 19 4.92 0.74 -13.21
C PHE A 19 6.17 -0.13 -13.19
N VAL A 20 7.28 0.48 -13.63
CA VAL A 20 8.63 -0.07 -13.54
C VAL A 20 9.55 1.08 -13.12
N PRO A 21 10.24 1.00 -11.97
CA PRO A 21 11.18 2.03 -11.57
C PRO A 21 12.42 2.02 -12.47
N GLU A 22 13.08 3.18 -12.60
CA GLU A 22 14.35 3.28 -13.33
C GLU A 22 15.46 2.43 -12.67
N HIS A 23 15.45 2.36 -11.33
CA HIS A 23 16.39 1.59 -10.53
C HIS A 23 15.64 0.71 -9.52
N PRO A 24 15.62 -0.63 -9.71
CA PRO A 24 14.90 -1.53 -8.80
C PRO A 24 15.36 -1.46 -7.34
N ALA A 25 16.62 -1.13 -7.06
CA ALA A 25 17.17 -1.01 -5.71
C ALA A 25 17.09 0.42 -5.12
N ASP A 26 16.70 1.43 -5.91
CA ASP A 26 16.56 2.83 -5.45
C ASP A 26 15.27 3.42 -5.99
N PHE A 27 14.16 3.16 -5.29
CA PHE A 27 12.84 3.65 -5.67
C PHE A 27 11.96 3.96 -4.46
N GLY A 28 11.01 4.86 -4.66
CA GLY A 28 9.90 5.11 -3.75
C GLY A 28 8.66 5.44 -4.56
N VAL A 29 7.55 4.75 -4.30
CA VAL A 29 6.30 4.93 -5.04
C VAL A 29 5.12 4.92 -4.07
N GLU A 30 4.20 5.88 -4.23
CA GLU A 30 2.94 5.89 -3.48
C GLU A 30 1.87 5.10 -4.22
N LEU A 31 1.31 4.12 -3.50
CA LEU A 31 0.21 3.28 -3.92
C LEU A 31 -1.09 3.73 -3.24
N ARG A 32 -2.19 3.62 -3.97
CA ARG A 32 -3.55 3.63 -3.44
C ARG A 32 -4.05 2.19 -3.37
N LEU A 33 -4.35 1.72 -2.16
CA LEU A 33 -4.89 0.39 -1.91
C LEU A 33 -6.39 0.50 -1.67
N TYR A 34 -7.19 -0.33 -2.35
CA TYR A 34 -8.62 -0.44 -2.10
C TYR A 34 -8.89 -1.75 -1.38
N ILE A 35 -9.33 -1.66 -0.13
CA ILE A 35 -9.49 -2.79 0.78
C ILE A 35 -10.95 -2.85 1.23
N GLY A 36 -11.55 -4.03 1.18
CA GLY A 36 -12.93 -4.21 1.60
C GLY A 36 -13.22 -5.61 2.14
N PRO A 37 -14.45 -5.88 2.56
CA PRO A 37 -14.83 -7.21 3.04
C PRO A 37 -14.73 -8.24 1.91
N VAL A 38 -14.31 -9.46 2.29
CA VAL A 38 -14.31 -10.61 1.38
C VAL A 38 -15.71 -10.82 0.79
N GLY A 39 -15.81 -10.87 -0.54
CA GLY A 39 -17.06 -11.15 -1.25
C GLY A 39 -18.07 -10.00 -1.33
N GLY A 40 -17.76 -8.82 -0.77
CA GLY A 40 -18.57 -7.60 -0.95
C GLY A 40 -18.01 -6.66 -2.02
N ASP A 41 -18.78 -5.67 -2.46
CA ASP A 41 -18.31 -4.69 -3.45
C ASP A 41 -17.75 -3.40 -2.82
N ALA A 42 -18.02 -3.16 -1.54
CA ALA A 42 -17.54 -1.99 -0.83
C ALA A 42 -16.02 -2.03 -0.63
N ALA A 43 -15.36 -0.87 -0.71
CA ALA A 43 -13.94 -0.72 -0.42
C ALA A 43 -13.64 0.65 0.16
N ASP A 44 -12.75 0.67 1.15
CA ASP A 44 -12.10 1.89 1.62
C ASP A 44 -10.73 2.03 0.95
N SER A 45 -10.28 3.26 0.75
CA SER A 45 -9.01 3.56 0.09
C SER A 45 -7.94 3.99 1.10
N PHE A 46 -6.73 3.43 0.98
CA PHE A 46 -5.59 3.71 1.86
C PHE A 46 -4.36 4.13 1.04
N SER A 47 -3.56 5.07 1.56
CA SER A 47 -2.22 5.37 1.03
C SER A 47 -1.20 4.40 1.61
N LEU A 48 -0.26 3.95 0.78
CA LEU A 48 0.94 3.26 1.22
C LEU A 48 2.10 3.64 0.30
N THR A 49 3.25 4.02 0.85
CA THR A 49 4.48 4.10 0.08
C THR A 49 5.26 2.80 0.15
N VAL A 50 5.63 2.27 -1.01
CA VAL A 50 6.59 1.17 -1.14
C VAL A 50 7.92 1.77 -1.57
N CYS A 51 8.99 1.45 -0.85
CA CYS A 51 10.31 1.97 -1.17
C CYS A 51 11.44 0.98 -0.89
N SER A 52 12.61 1.26 -1.44
CA SER A 52 13.85 0.55 -1.09
C SER A 52 14.59 1.20 0.09
N PRO A 53 15.50 0.46 0.76
CA PRO A 53 16.36 1.02 1.79
C PRO A 53 17.22 2.19 1.30
N ASP A 54 17.70 2.14 0.06
CA ASP A 54 18.54 3.19 -0.51
C ASP A 54 17.76 4.48 -0.75
N TRP A 55 16.53 4.37 -1.24
CA TRP A 55 15.63 5.52 -1.34
C TRP A 55 15.37 6.15 0.02
N LEU A 56 15.05 5.33 1.03
CA LEU A 56 14.79 5.81 2.39
C LEU A 56 16.03 6.49 3.01
N ARG A 57 17.22 5.95 2.76
CA ARG A 57 18.50 6.56 3.18
C ARG A 57 18.67 7.93 2.56
N ARG A 58 18.41 8.08 1.27
CA ARG A 58 18.50 9.38 0.56
C ARG A 58 17.51 10.39 1.11
N GLU A 59 16.25 10.00 1.32
CA GLU A 59 15.24 10.88 1.90
C GLU A 59 15.63 11.36 3.30
N CYS A 60 16.10 10.45 4.15
CA CYS A 60 16.57 10.78 5.49
C CYS A 60 17.81 11.70 5.45
N ALA A 61 18.75 11.46 4.54
CA ALA A 61 19.91 12.33 4.37
C ALA A 61 19.54 13.74 3.89
N SER A 62 18.50 13.85 3.06
CA SER A 62 17.99 15.13 2.55
C SER A 62 17.29 15.96 3.63
N GLN A 63 16.46 15.32 4.45
CA GLN A 63 15.60 16.01 5.43
C GLN A 63 16.13 15.96 6.88
N GLY A 64 17.15 15.12 7.14
CA GLY A 64 17.67 14.82 8.47
C GLY A 64 16.87 13.77 9.26
N PHE A 65 15.65 13.44 8.82
CA PHE A 65 14.79 12.44 9.42
C PHE A 65 13.71 11.98 8.42
N VAL A 66 13.07 10.84 8.69
CA VAL A 66 11.83 10.41 8.03
C VAL A 66 10.83 10.00 9.09
N TRP A 67 9.65 10.63 9.10
CA TRP A 67 8.55 10.29 10.00
C TRP A 67 7.30 9.95 9.19
N ARG A 68 6.99 8.65 9.06
CA ARG A 68 5.86 8.15 8.26
C ARG A 68 5.34 6.83 8.83
N TRP A 69 4.02 6.64 8.79
CA TRP A 69 3.34 5.44 9.27
C TRP A 69 2.96 4.47 8.14
N ASP A 70 3.04 4.92 6.90
CA ASP A 70 2.53 4.25 5.71
C ASP A 70 3.66 3.71 4.80
N LEU A 71 4.72 3.15 5.40
CA LEU A 71 5.87 2.63 4.66
C LEU A 71 5.92 1.10 4.64
N LEU A 72 6.08 0.55 3.44
CA LEU A 72 6.55 -0.81 3.21
C LEU A 72 7.94 -0.74 2.56
N ILE A 73 8.95 -1.27 3.25
CA ILE A 73 10.33 -1.30 2.76
C ILE A 73 10.63 -2.68 2.16
N VAL A 74 11.11 -2.73 0.93
CA VAL A 74 11.51 -3.95 0.21
C VAL A 74 12.91 -3.78 -0.38
N GLU A 75 13.71 -4.83 -0.44
CA GLU A 75 15.12 -4.71 -0.90
C GLU A 75 15.21 -4.19 -2.35
N GLU A 76 14.43 -4.79 -3.25
CA GLU A 76 14.32 -4.39 -4.65
C GLU A 76 12.85 -4.38 -5.10
N PHE A 77 12.56 -3.65 -6.17
CA PHE A 77 11.25 -3.66 -6.78
C PHE A 77 10.96 -5.02 -7.41
N ASN A 78 10.13 -5.81 -6.72
CA ASN A 78 9.52 -7.00 -7.27
C ASN A 78 7.99 -6.90 -7.11
N ARG A 79 7.30 -6.60 -8.20
CA ARG A 79 5.84 -6.40 -8.20
C ARG A 79 5.09 -7.60 -7.60
N VAL A 80 5.48 -8.82 -7.96
CA VAL A 80 4.80 -10.04 -7.49
C VAL A 80 4.94 -10.19 -5.98
N GLU A 81 6.16 -10.00 -5.45
CA GLU A 81 6.41 -10.09 -4.01
C GLU A 81 5.69 -8.99 -3.23
N ILE A 82 5.71 -7.75 -3.74
CA ILE A 82 4.99 -6.63 -3.13
C ILE A 82 3.49 -6.97 -3.01
N VAL A 83 2.86 -7.43 -4.09
CA VAL A 83 1.43 -7.82 -4.07
C VAL A 83 1.17 -8.93 -3.05
N GLN A 84 2.03 -9.96 -3.02
CA GLN A 84 1.88 -11.07 -2.08
C GLN A 84 2.01 -10.63 -0.62
N VAL A 85 2.93 -9.72 -0.32
CA VAL A 85 3.09 -9.15 1.01
C VAL A 85 1.84 -8.35 1.40
N LEU A 86 1.33 -7.50 0.50
CA LEU A 86 0.13 -6.71 0.75
C LEU A 86 -1.10 -7.61 0.99
N GLN A 87 -1.32 -8.62 0.15
CA GLN A 87 -2.41 -9.58 0.34
C GLN A 87 -2.31 -10.31 1.69
N ARG A 88 -1.10 -10.70 2.09
CA ARG A 88 -0.85 -11.35 3.39
C ARG A 88 -1.09 -10.41 4.57
N MET A 89 -0.76 -9.14 4.44
CA MET A 89 -1.03 -8.15 5.48
C MET A 89 -2.53 -7.87 5.59
N VAL A 90 -3.21 -7.64 4.46
CA VAL A 90 -4.65 -7.34 4.43
C VAL A 90 -5.50 -8.51 4.93
N SER A 91 -5.18 -9.74 4.54
CA SER A 91 -5.91 -10.93 5.02
C SER A 91 -5.83 -11.16 6.53
N ARG A 92 -4.85 -10.55 7.21
CA ARG A 92 -4.74 -10.58 8.68
C ARG A 92 -5.53 -9.48 9.36
N CYS A 93 -6.02 -8.48 8.61
CA CYS A 93 -6.87 -7.45 9.15
C CYS A 93 -8.27 -8.00 9.40
N VAL A 94 -8.70 -7.97 10.65
CA VAL A 94 -10.09 -8.23 11.04
C VAL A 94 -10.72 -6.89 11.34
N GLY A 95 -11.61 -6.45 10.45
CA GLY A 95 -12.39 -5.23 10.63
C GLY A 95 -13.75 -5.51 11.25
N GLU A 96 -14.18 -4.67 12.18
CA GLU A 96 -15.56 -4.59 12.63
C GLU A 96 -16.27 -3.56 11.73
N LEU A 97 -17.30 -3.98 10.98
CA LEU A 97 -18.11 -3.03 10.21
C LEU A 97 -18.86 -2.21 11.27
N THR A 98 -18.46 -0.96 11.51
CA THR A 98 -19.28 -0.05 12.31
C THR A 98 -20.49 0.28 11.46
N THR A 99 -21.52 -0.56 11.53
CA THR A 99 -22.82 -0.22 11.00
C THR A 99 -23.30 0.98 11.81
N LEU A 100 -23.14 2.19 11.26
CA LEU A 100 -23.85 3.35 11.76
C LEU A 100 -25.33 3.02 11.59
N GLN A 101 -25.95 2.55 12.67
CA GLN A 101 -27.39 2.57 12.80
C GLN A 101 -27.78 4.05 12.83
N ASN A 102 -28.13 4.59 11.66
CA ASN A 102 -28.89 5.81 11.57
C ASN A 102 -30.28 5.49 12.13
N GLY A 103 -30.42 5.67 13.45
CA GLY A 103 -31.71 5.84 14.10
C GLY A 103 -32.19 7.27 13.90
N ALA A 104 -33.22 7.44 13.08
CA ALA A 104 -34.21 8.50 13.16
C ALA A 104 -35.50 8.02 12.50
#